data_AF-A0A9E4ZMR3-F1
#
_entry.id   AF-A0A9E4ZMR3-F1
#
_cell.length_a   1.000
_cell.length_b   1.000
_cell.length_c   1.000
_cell.angle_alpha   90.00
_cell.angle_beta   90.00
_cell.angle_gamma   90.00
#
_symmetry.space_group_name_H-M   'P 1'
#
loop_
_entity.id
_entity.type
_entity.pdbx_description
1 polymer ?
#
loop_
_entity_poly.entity_id
_entity_poly.type
_entity_poly.pdbx_seq_one_letter_code
_entity_poly.pdbx_strand_id
1 'polypeptide(L)'
;MLSNYLIERIYEFPVKQRLEEIRLEDKDLNVEQIPQIIHLFHPNKISWKLPLVLEGPDGTQINIESSSSSNVFYGRAPINKNPIGWMLKKNNQEVFKNLLQHLLPCKEGSSYFNPSPWNLYSFLDDKLVRSEPGYVSQKINEVSNENIALILDNKTLTITHNFLNPKLYIINPFYIQEFDNFEGKFTSSGFSVELQETISFVSDGLMEVEVKKGEMIIHNKGSRLVKIKGENWKENKILQFLWNLINEVFTVDCTIEKPISLYEIIPYSVIPITINFVEDKLLYIILFNASDSPVFATFRIAAKIEKAFITDIYGSEIEQILSEFDRIKIPMKRWGILPLKLEILKIPERLILRRAL
;
A
#
# COMPACT_ATOMS: atom_id res chain seq x y z
N MET A 1 -2.30 -9.41 -18.10
CA MET A 1 -3.62 -9.45 -17.43
C MET A 1 -4.13 -8.03 -17.41
N LEU A 2 -5.36 -7.74 -17.83
CA LEU A 2 -5.86 -6.36 -17.88
C LEU A 2 -5.92 -5.76 -16.49
N SER A 3 -6.29 -6.56 -15.48
CA SER A 3 -6.25 -6.13 -14.08
C SER A 3 -4.85 -5.66 -13.67
N ASN A 4 -3.78 -6.37 -14.05
CA ASN A 4 -2.41 -5.90 -13.83
C ASN A 4 -2.18 -4.55 -14.51
N TYR A 5 -2.58 -4.38 -15.78
CA TYR A 5 -2.44 -3.09 -16.47
C TYR A 5 -3.16 -1.94 -15.73
N LEU A 6 -4.40 -2.17 -15.25
CA LEU A 6 -5.15 -1.16 -14.50
C LEU A 6 -4.49 -0.86 -13.15
N ILE A 7 -4.03 -1.89 -12.42
CA ILE A 7 -3.28 -1.75 -11.17
C ILE A 7 -2.00 -0.94 -11.40
N GLU A 8 -1.29 -1.19 -12.50
CA GLU A 8 -0.08 -0.45 -12.85
C GLU A 8 -0.36 1.03 -13.10
N ARG A 9 -1.49 1.35 -13.75
CA ARG A 9 -1.90 2.75 -14.00
C ARG A 9 -2.27 3.51 -12.74
N ILE A 10 -2.74 2.85 -11.68
CA ILE A 10 -3.03 3.51 -10.39
C ILE A 10 -1.79 4.23 -9.84
N TYR A 11 -0.59 3.70 -10.07
CA TYR A 11 0.66 4.32 -9.62
C TYR A 11 1.05 5.57 -10.43
N GLU A 12 0.42 5.84 -11.57
CA GLU A 12 0.66 7.03 -12.40
C GLU A 12 -0.16 8.25 -11.96
N PHE A 13 -0.87 8.18 -10.83
CA PHE A 13 -1.82 9.20 -10.38
C PHE A 13 -1.21 10.62 -10.28
N PRO A 14 -1.89 11.65 -10.84
CA PRO A 14 -3.10 11.58 -11.69
C PRO A 14 -2.81 11.02 -13.08
N VAL A 15 -3.65 10.09 -13.53
CA VAL A 15 -3.52 9.44 -14.84
C VAL A 15 -3.84 10.45 -15.94
N LYS A 16 -2.96 10.55 -16.95
CA LYS A 16 -3.10 11.55 -18.02
C LYS A 16 -4.05 11.14 -19.15
N GLN A 17 -4.25 9.85 -19.37
CA GLN A 17 -5.02 9.32 -20.49
C GLN A 17 -6.25 8.57 -19.99
N ARG A 18 -7.44 9.01 -20.42
CA ARG A 18 -8.71 8.34 -20.11
C ARG A 18 -8.80 6.98 -20.80
N LEU A 19 -9.35 6.02 -20.07
CA LEU A 19 -9.72 4.70 -20.57
C LEU A 19 -11.21 4.69 -20.88
N GLU A 20 -11.55 4.75 -22.16
CA GLU A 20 -12.96 4.81 -22.60
C GLU A 20 -13.63 3.43 -22.56
N GLU A 21 -12.88 2.36 -22.89
CA GLU A 21 -13.39 0.99 -22.94
C GLU A 21 -12.46 0.02 -22.21
N ILE A 22 -13.06 -0.89 -21.44
CA ILE A 22 -12.36 -1.96 -20.72
C ILE A 22 -12.95 -3.31 -21.15
N ARG A 23 -12.10 -4.22 -21.63
CA ARG A 23 -12.49 -5.58 -22.04
C ARG A 23 -11.86 -6.61 -21.11
N LEU A 24 -12.67 -7.24 -20.29
CA LEU A 24 -12.24 -8.20 -19.27
C LEU A 24 -11.97 -9.59 -19.88
N GLU A 25 -11.03 -10.29 -19.26
CA GLU A 25 -10.76 -11.71 -19.41
C GLU A 25 -11.14 -12.46 -18.12
N ASP A 26 -11.35 -13.78 -18.20
CA ASP A 26 -11.79 -14.58 -17.05
C ASP A 26 -10.88 -14.44 -15.82
N LYS A 27 -9.58 -14.29 -16.06
CA LYS A 27 -8.57 -14.14 -15.01
C LYS A 27 -8.63 -12.77 -14.31
N ASP A 28 -9.16 -11.73 -14.94
CA ASP A 28 -9.35 -10.42 -14.32
C ASP A 28 -10.43 -10.48 -13.23
N LEU A 29 -11.43 -11.35 -13.42
CA LEU A 29 -12.53 -11.58 -12.48
C LEU A 29 -12.10 -12.33 -11.20
N ASN A 30 -10.86 -12.82 -11.16
CA ASN A 30 -10.27 -13.43 -9.96
C ASN A 30 -9.64 -12.38 -9.02
N VAL A 31 -9.60 -11.09 -9.41
CA VAL A 31 -9.14 -10.01 -8.54
C VAL A 31 -10.35 -9.49 -7.75
N GLU A 32 -10.34 -9.64 -6.42
CA GLU A 32 -11.45 -9.20 -5.54
C GLU A 32 -11.77 -7.70 -5.72
N GLN A 33 -10.74 -6.88 -5.91
CA GLN A 33 -10.85 -5.42 -6.05
C GLN A 33 -11.20 -4.95 -7.47
N ILE A 34 -11.42 -5.85 -8.44
CA ILE A 34 -11.63 -5.45 -9.83
C ILE A 34 -12.81 -4.46 -10.02
N PRO A 35 -13.95 -4.56 -9.29
CA PRO A 35 -15.05 -3.61 -9.47
C PRO A 35 -14.65 -2.20 -9.03
N GLN A 36 -13.97 -2.08 -7.88
CA GLN A 36 -13.49 -0.79 -7.37
C GLN A 36 -12.41 -0.20 -8.29
N ILE A 37 -11.44 -1.02 -8.72
CA ILE A 37 -10.38 -0.58 -9.64
C ILE A 37 -11.00 -0.02 -10.92
N ILE A 38 -11.94 -0.75 -11.54
CA ILE A 38 -12.61 -0.30 -12.78
C ILE A 38 -13.43 0.97 -12.53
N HIS A 39 -14.12 1.05 -11.39
CA HIS A 39 -14.92 2.23 -11.04
C HIS A 39 -14.06 3.50 -10.97
N LEU A 40 -12.84 3.43 -10.43
CA LEU A 40 -11.91 4.57 -10.37
C LEU A 40 -11.56 5.16 -11.75
N PHE A 41 -11.57 4.34 -12.81
CA PHE A 41 -11.27 4.78 -14.18
C PHE A 41 -12.49 5.34 -14.94
N HIS A 42 -13.70 5.20 -14.41
CA HIS A 42 -14.95 5.63 -15.05
C HIS A 42 -15.03 5.36 -16.56
N PRO A 43 -14.82 4.11 -17.03
CA PRO A 43 -14.93 3.81 -18.45
C PRO A 43 -16.37 3.97 -18.94
N ASN A 44 -16.55 4.36 -20.20
CA ASN A 44 -17.87 4.42 -20.83
C ASN A 44 -18.45 3.03 -21.09
N LYS A 45 -17.58 2.03 -21.30
CA LYS A 45 -17.98 0.67 -21.65
C LYS A 45 -17.10 -0.37 -21.00
N ILE A 46 -17.73 -1.38 -20.41
CA ILE A 46 -17.07 -2.56 -19.83
C ILE A 46 -17.65 -3.79 -20.51
N SER A 47 -16.81 -4.66 -21.06
CA SER A 47 -17.27 -5.85 -21.78
C SER A 47 -16.61 -7.14 -21.31
N TRP A 48 -17.37 -8.24 -21.34
CA TRP A 48 -16.90 -9.60 -21.09
C TRP A 48 -17.76 -10.61 -21.87
N LYS A 49 -17.41 -11.90 -21.78
CA LYS A 49 -18.08 -13.01 -22.49
C LYS A 49 -19.59 -13.04 -22.28
N LEU A 50 -20.05 -12.76 -21.06
CA LEU A 50 -21.46 -12.78 -20.67
C LEU A 50 -21.84 -11.46 -20.00
N PRO A 51 -23.09 -10.99 -20.14
CA PRO A 51 -23.55 -9.83 -19.40
C PRO A 51 -23.56 -10.14 -17.89
N LEU A 52 -22.93 -9.30 -17.08
CA LEU A 52 -22.71 -9.57 -15.65
C LEU A 52 -22.78 -8.27 -14.84
N VAL A 53 -23.53 -8.28 -13.74
CA VAL A 53 -23.39 -7.32 -12.65
C VAL A 53 -22.42 -7.92 -11.64
N LEU A 54 -21.25 -7.31 -11.49
CA LEU A 54 -20.20 -7.78 -10.59
C LEU A 54 -20.08 -6.84 -9.38
N GLU A 55 -20.22 -7.41 -8.19
CA GLU A 55 -20.12 -6.71 -6.91
C GLU A 55 -18.75 -6.96 -6.24
N GLY A 56 -18.11 -5.89 -5.79
CA GLY A 56 -16.85 -5.91 -5.03
C GLY A 56 -17.07 -5.95 -3.51
N PRO A 57 -16.01 -6.12 -2.72
CA PRO A 57 -16.09 -6.30 -1.26
C PRO A 57 -16.53 -5.04 -0.49
N ASP A 58 -16.47 -3.87 -1.12
CA ASP A 58 -16.87 -2.58 -0.57
C ASP A 58 -18.29 -2.14 -0.99
N GLY A 59 -18.99 -3.05 -1.70
CA GLY A 59 -20.31 -2.83 -2.29
C GLY A 59 -20.29 -2.09 -3.63
N THR A 60 -19.11 -1.81 -4.19
CA THR A 60 -19.01 -1.22 -5.55
C THR A 60 -19.54 -2.22 -6.57
N GLN A 61 -20.43 -1.76 -7.45
CA GLN A 61 -21.02 -2.58 -8.52
C GLN A 61 -20.60 -2.03 -9.88
N ILE A 62 -20.26 -2.95 -10.80
CA ILE A 62 -20.02 -2.62 -12.21
C ILE A 62 -20.96 -3.44 -13.10
N ASN A 63 -21.45 -2.80 -14.15
CA ASN A 63 -22.26 -3.46 -15.18
C ASN A 63 -21.35 -3.83 -16.35
N ILE A 64 -21.31 -5.10 -16.70
CA ILE A 64 -20.48 -5.64 -17.78
C ILE A 64 -21.40 -6.09 -18.91
N GLU A 65 -21.17 -5.55 -20.10
CA GLU A 65 -21.96 -5.83 -21.30
C GLU A 65 -21.41 -7.02 -22.09
N SER A 66 -22.29 -7.67 -22.86
CA SER A 66 -21.90 -8.66 -23.86
C SER A 66 -22.85 -8.63 -25.06
N SER A 67 -22.32 -8.94 -26.24
CA SER A 67 -23.11 -9.13 -27.47
C SER A 67 -23.69 -10.53 -27.62
N SER A 68 -23.34 -11.48 -26.73
CA SER A 68 -23.64 -12.91 -26.91
C SER A 68 -24.95 -13.38 -26.27
N SER A 69 -25.52 -12.60 -25.34
CA SER A 69 -26.73 -12.98 -24.60
C SER A 69 -27.44 -11.75 -24.04
N SER A 70 -28.76 -11.83 -23.88
CA SER A 70 -29.57 -10.83 -23.18
C SER A 70 -29.75 -11.12 -21.68
N ASN A 71 -29.39 -12.32 -21.22
CA ASN A 71 -29.58 -12.70 -19.82
C ASN A 71 -28.44 -12.13 -18.98
N VAL A 72 -28.79 -11.29 -18.02
CA VAL A 72 -27.84 -10.66 -17.10
C VAL A 72 -27.59 -11.58 -15.91
N PHE A 73 -26.32 -11.93 -15.69
CA PHE A 73 -25.88 -12.70 -14.54
C PHE A 73 -25.49 -11.76 -13.40
N TYR A 74 -25.47 -12.30 -12.18
CA TYR A 74 -25.02 -11.59 -10.97
C TYR A 74 -23.89 -12.39 -10.33
N GLY A 75 -22.82 -11.70 -9.93
CA GLY A 75 -21.65 -12.33 -9.33
C GLY A 75 -20.98 -11.44 -8.31
N ARG A 76 -20.16 -12.06 -7.46
CA ARG A 76 -19.29 -11.36 -6.50
C ARG A 76 -17.84 -11.63 -6.85
N ALA A 77 -17.01 -10.60 -6.81
CA ALA A 77 -15.58 -10.74 -6.98
C ALA A 77 -14.92 -11.26 -5.67
N PRO A 78 -13.87 -12.09 -5.75
CA PRO A 78 -13.40 -12.76 -6.95
C PRO A 78 -14.31 -13.95 -7.31
N ILE A 79 -14.48 -14.23 -8.61
CA ILE A 79 -15.25 -15.41 -9.05
C ILE A 79 -14.55 -16.70 -8.61
N ASN A 80 -13.22 -16.78 -8.75
CA ASN A 80 -12.42 -17.86 -8.20
C ASN A 80 -11.39 -17.30 -7.22
N LYS A 81 -11.35 -17.87 -6.02
CA LYS A 81 -10.34 -17.55 -5.01
C LYS A 81 -9.01 -18.22 -5.35
N ASN A 82 -8.14 -17.50 -6.03
CA ASN A 82 -6.77 -17.92 -6.29
C ASN A 82 -5.81 -16.81 -5.88
N PRO A 83 -4.65 -17.14 -5.27
CA PRO A 83 -3.62 -16.15 -5.01
C PRO A 83 -3.11 -15.51 -6.31
N ILE A 84 -2.97 -14.19 -6.30
CA ILE A 84 -2.46 -13.39 -7.41
C ILE A 84 -1.20 -12.69 -6.93
N GLY A 85 -0.07 -13.07 -7.52
CA GLY A 85 1.22 -12.44 -7.24
C GLY A 85 1.18 -10.95 -7.52
N TRP A 86 1.40 -10.15 -6.48
CA TRP A 86 1.37 -8.69 -6.53
C TRP A 86 2.39 -8.08 -5.57
N MET A 87 2.81 -6.86 -5.88
CA MET A 87 3.77 -6.11 -5.09
C MET A 87 3.45 -4.62 -5.16
N LEU A 88 3.74 -3.90 -4.08
CA LEU A 88 3.72 -2.44 -4.08
C LEU A 88 4.83 -1.90 -5.00
N LYS A 89 4.63 -0.70 -5.54
CA LYS A 89 5.70 0.01 -6.25
C LYS A 89 6.45 0.97 -5.33
N LYS A 90 7.72 1.16 -5.64
CA LYS A 90 8.56 2.19 -5.02
C LYS A 90 8.07 3.56 -5.45
N ASN A 91 7.83 4.44 -4.47
CA ASN A 91 7.51 5.84 -4.71
C ASN A 91 8.74 6.58 -5.25
N ASN A 92 8.49 7.58 -6.08
CA ASN A 92 9.56 8.42 -6.61
C ASN A 92 10.16 9.27 -5.47
N GLN A 93 11.44 9.03 -5.14
CA GLN A 93 12.15 9.78 -4.10
C GLN A 93 12.19 11.29 -4.37
N GLU A 94 12.17 11.70 -5.63
CA GLU A 94 12.20 13.12 -6.00
C GLU A 94 10.96 13.88 -5.53
N VAL A 95 9.80 13.22 -5.51
CA VAL A 95 8.56 13.82 -4.98
C VAL A 95 8.73 14.21 -3.52
N PHE A 96 9.33 13.33 -2.71
CA PHE A 96 9.59 13.61 -1.30
C PHE A 96 10.63 14.70 -1.11
N LYS A 97 11.71 14.71 -1.91
CA LYS A 97 12.71 15.79 -1.87
C LYS A 97 12.08 17.15 -2.14
N ASN A 98 11.25 17.25 -3.18
CA ASN A 98 10.51 18.46 -3.52
C ASN A 98 9.58 18.90 -2.38
N LEU A 99 8.83 17.96 -1.80
CA LEU A 99 7.98 18.23 -0.63
C LEU A 99 8.78 18.75 0.57
N LEU A 100 9.92 18.13 0.87
CA LEU A 100 10.79 18.52 1.99
C LEU A 100 11.34 19.93 1.80
N GLN A 101 11.92 20.21 0.62
CA GLN A 101 12.50 21.53 0.30
C GLN A 101 11.42 22.63 0.31
N HIS A 102 10.23 22.32 -0.21
CA HIS A 102 9.13 23.26 -0.22
C HIS A 102 8.60 23.55 1.20
N LEU A 103 8.30 22.50 1.98
CA LEU A 103 7.56 22.63 3.23
C LEU A 103 8.43 22.90 4.45
N LEU A 104 9.63 22.33 4.52
CA LEU A 104 10.49 22.43 5.70
C LEU A 104 11.49 23.59 5.58
N PRO A 105 12.04 24.10 6.69
CA PRO A 105 13.12 25.07 6.70
C PRO A 105 14.47 24.37 6.48
N CYS A 106 14.65 23.73 5.32
CA CYS A 106 15.88 23.01 5.00
C CYS A 106 17.07 23.97 4.87
N LYS A 107 18.16 23.66 5.58
CA LYS A 107 19.50 24.22 5.33
C LYS A 107 20.34 23.21 4.56
N GLU A 108 21.42 23.67 3.93
CA GLU A 108 22.37 22.79 3.25
C GLU A 108 22.92 21.71 4.20
N GLY A 109 23.11 20.51 3.66
CA GLY A 109 23.72 19.37 4.36
C GLY A 109 22.89 18.09 4.28
N SER A 110 23.51 16.97 4.63
CA SER A 110 22.90 15.65 4.50
C SER A 110 22.14 15.22 5.76
N SER A 111 20.92 14.72 5.57
CA SER A 111 20.12 14.02 6.59
C SER A 111 19.50 12.75 6.00
N TYR A 112 19.13 11.80 6.87
CA TYR A 112 18.31 10.66 6.51
C TYR A 112 16.83 11.05 6.57
N PHE A 113 16.06 10.65 5.56
CA PHE A 113 14.62 10.82 5.53
C PHE A 113 13.93 9.46 5.56
N ASN A 114 13.00 9.30 6.50
CA ASN A 114 12.06 8.19 6.52
C ASN A 114 10.80 8.55 5.71
N PRO A 115 10.60 7.97 4.52
CA PRO A 115 9.39 8.22 3.75
C PRO A 115 8.16 7.54 4.35
N SER A 116 8.28 6.62 5.30
CA SER A 116 7.15 5.91 5.89
C SER A 116 6.24 6.85 6.70
N PRO A 117 4.92 6.80 6.52
CA PRO A 117 3.96 7.58 7.32
C PRO A 117 3.76 7.02 8.74
N TRP A 118 4.56 6.03 9.13
CA TRP A 118 4.48 5.32 10.40
C TRP A 118 5.87 5.09 10.99
N ASN A 119 5.90 4.53 12.19
CA ASN A 119 7.13 4.01 12.77
C ASN A 119 7.72 2.95 11.84
N LEU A 120 8.93 3.23 11.39
CA LEU A 120 9.68 2.38 10.48
C LEU A 120 10.56 1.47 11.31
N TYR A 121 10.40 0.16 11.11
CA TYR A 121 11.46 -0.81 11.30
C TYR A 121 12.00 -1.14 9.90
N SER A 122 13.23 -0.73 9.63
CA SER A 122 13.91 -1.03 8.36
C SER A 122 15.30 -1.57 8.60
N PHE A 123 15.91 -2.11 7.56
CA PHE A 123 17.31 -2.51 7.59
C PHE A 123 18.14 -1.50 6.81
N LEU A 124 19.17 -0.94 7.46
CA LEU A 124 20.18 -0.08 6.84
C LEU A 124 21.54 -0.73 7.12
N ASP A 125 22.27 -1.09 6.07
CA ASP A 125 23.55 -1.83 6.16
C ASP A 125 23.45 -3.05 7.09
N ASP A 126 22.42 -3.87 6.88
CA ASP A 126 22.08 -5.09 7.63
C ASP A 126 21.70 -4.88 9.12
N LYS A 127 21.64 -3.63 9.57
CA LYS A 127 21.21 -3.30 10.93
C LYS A 127 19.75 -2.88 10.96
N LEU A 128 19.03 -3.39 11.95
CA LEU A 128 17.66 -2.94 12.20
C LEU A 128 17.68 -1.53 12.79
N VAL A 129 17.00 -0.61 12.13
CA VAL A 129 16.90 0.79 12.52
C VAL A 129 15.45 1.16 12.76
N ARG A 130 15.23 2.03 13.75
CA ARG A 130 13.93 2.62 14.03
C ARG A 130 13.92 4.08 13.63
N SER A 131 12.92 4.49 12.87
CA SER A 131 12.67 5.90 12.57
C SER A 131 11.20 6.26 12.78
N GLU A 132 10.95 7.48 13.19
CA GLU A 132 9.61 8.03 13.41
C GLU A 132 8.97 8.44 12.06
N PRO A 133 7.64 8.63 11.98
CA PRO A 133 6.92 8.88 10.73
C PRO A 133 7.41 10.11 9.99
N GLY A 134 7.67 10.02 8.68
CA GLY A 134 8.00 11.18 7.83
C GLY A 134 9.24 11.95 8.30
N TYR A 135 10.11 11.32 9.09
CA TYR A 135 11.10 12.01 9.90
C TYR A 135 12.39 12.31 9.13
N VAL A 136 12.88 13.55 9.24
CA VAL A 136 14.20 13.95 8.76
C VAL A 136 15.15 14.07 9.95
N SER A 137 16.25 13.33 9.93
CA SER A 137 17.21 13.30 11.04
C SER A 137 18.63 13.06 10.54
N GLN A 138 19.60 13.70 11.20
CA GLN A 138 21.02 13.43 10.98
C GLN A 138 21.52 12.17 11.71
N LYS A 139 20.69 11.58 12.58
CA LYS A 139 20.99 10.39 13.37
C LYS A 139 20.07 9.24 13.00
N ILE A 140 20.63 8.04 13.01
CA ILE A 140 19.92 6.77 12.87
C ILE A 140 19.90 6.09 14.23
N ASN A 141 18.72 5.60 14.63
CA ASN A 141 18.56 4.86 15.88
C ASN A 141 18.58 3.36 15.57
N GLU A 142 19.72 2.71 15.79
CA GLU A 142 19.83 1.25 15.74
C GLU A 142 19.04 0.62 16.90
N VAL A 143 18.31 -0.45 16.63
CA VAL A 143 17.51 -1.17 17.63
C VAL A 143 17.66 -2.68 17.45
N SER A 144 17.45 -3.46 18.52
CA SER A 144 17.31 -4.91 18.43
C SER A 144 15.84 -5.31 18.60
N ASN A 145 15.38 -6.29 17.83
CA ASN A 145 14.07 -6.90 17.99
C ASN A 145 14.13 -8.37 17.57
N GLU A 146 13.99 -9.29 18.52
CA GLU A 146 14.08 -10.73 18.29
C GLU A 146 12.94 -11.27 17.40
N ASN A 147 11.82 -10.53 17.31
CA ASN A 147 10.68 -10.92 16.49
C ASN A 147 10.83 -10.53 15.01
N ILE A 148 11.87 -9.76 14.64
CA ILE A 148 12.10 -9.32 13.27
C ILE A 148 13.50 -9.73 12.85
N ALA A 149 13.60 -10.59 11.84
CA ALA A 149 14.87 -11.06 11.31
C ALA A 149 14.98 -10.77 9.81
N LEU A 150 16.10 -10.16 9.41
CA LEU A 150 16.48 -10.08 8.01
C LEU A 150 17.21 -11.36 7.61
N ILE A 151 16.77 -11.96 6.52
CA ILE A 151 17.37 -13.13 5.91
C ILE A 151 17.98 -12.68 4.59
N LEU A 152 19.31 -12.56 4.59
CA LEU A 152 20.13 -12.20 3.43
C LEU A 152 20.52 -13.46 2.66
N ASP A 153 20.61 -13.36 1.34
CA ASP A 153 21.19 -14.34 0.40
C ASP A 153 20.56 -15.75 0.33
N ASN A 154 19.65 -16.10 1.23
CA ASN A 154 18.95 -17.37 1.20
C ASN A 154 17.77 -17.32 0.21
N LYS A 155 18.07 -17.61 -1.06
CA LYS A 155 17.06 -17.69 -2.14
C LYS A 155 16.03 -18.78 -1.89
N THR A 156 16.34 -19.79 -1.06
CA THR A 156 15.38 -20.83 -0.68
C THR A 156 15.41 -21.03 0.83
N LEU A 157 14.24 -20.94 1.45
CA LEU A 157 14.03 -21.19 2.86
C LEU A 157 13.02 -22.33 3.02
N THR A 158 13.37 -23.32 3.83
CA THR A 158 12.47 -24.41 4.21
C THR A 158 12.03 -24.24 5.66
N ILE A 159 10.73 -24.36 5.91
CA ILE A 159 10.12 -24.23 7.23
C ILE A 159 9.35 -25.50 7.52
N THR A 160 9.79 -26.24 8.52
CA THR A 160 9.01 -27.33 9.10
C THR A 160 8.00 -26.75 10.08
N HIS A 161 6.72 -26.89 9.78
CA HIS A 161 5.64 -26.40 10.64
C HIS A 161 4.85 -27.51 11.33
N ASN A 162 4.91 -28.76 10.82
CA ASN A 162 4.18 -29.93 11.37
C ASN A 162 2.64 -29.79 11.39
N PHE A 163 2.07 -28.82 10.67
CA PHE A 163 0.63 -28.73 10.44
C PHE A 163 0.27 -29.44 9.13
N LEU A 164 -0.85 -30.16 9.11
CA LEU A 164 -1.35 -30.80 7.88
C LEU A 164 -1.96 -29.79 6.90
N ASN A 165 -2.50 -28.70 7.42
CA ASN A 165 -3.40 -27.78 6.73
C ASN A 165 -3.33 -26.38 7.38
N PRO A 166 -2.18 -25.68 7.28
CA PRO A 166 -2.02 -24.39 7.94
C PRO A 166 -2.98 -23.35 7.35
N LYS A 167 -3.35 -22.39 8.20
CA LYS A 167 -4.11 -21.21 7.77
C LYS A 167 -3.16 -20.15 7.23
N LEU A 168 -3.48 -19.60 6.06
CA LEU A 168 -2.64 -18.63 5.37
C LEU A 168 -3.36 -17.32 5.12
N TYR A 169 -2.59 -16.23 5.22
CA TYR A 169 -2.99 -14.87 4.89
C TYR A 169 -2.06 -14.35 3.81
N ILE A 170 -2.54 -14.26 2.57
CA ILE A 170 -1.70 -13.98 1.40
C ILE A 170 -2.01 -12.58 0.87
N ILE A 171 -0.97 -11.76 0.68
CA ILE A 171 -1.10 -10.44 0.05
C ILE A 171 -1.49 -10.63 -1.42
N ASN A 172 -2.58 -9.98 -1.81
CA ASN A 172 -3.11 -9.88 -3.16
C ASN A 172 -3.27 -8.39 -3.54
N PRO A 173 -3.55 -8.04 -4.81
CA PRO A 173 -3.77 -6.65 -5.21
C PRO A 173 -4.82 -5.93 -4.37
N PHE A 174 -4.35 -5.06 -3.46
CA PHE A 174 -5.19 -4.25 -2.58
C PHE A 174 -6.13 -5.05 -1.66
N TYR A 175 -5.72 -6.24 -1.19
CA TYR A 175 -6.36 -6.93 -0.06
C TYR A 175 -5.47 -8.06 0.48
N ILE A 176 -5.79 -8.57 1.66
CA ILE A 176 -5.20 -9.81 2.20
C ILE A 176 -6.25 -10.90 2.13
N GLN A 177 -5.91 -11.99 1.48
CA GLN A 177 -6.80 -13.14 1.29
C GLN A 177 -6.52 -14.21 2.33
N GLU A 178 -7.57 -14.65 2.99
CA GLU A 178 -7.54 -15.76 3.94
C GLU A 178 -7.80 -17.08 3.21
N PHE A 179 -6.95 -18.06 3.49
CA PHE A 179 -7.11 -19.44 3.04
C PHE A 179 -7.06 -20.39 4.23
N ASP A 180 -8.16 -21.09 4.45
CA ASP A 180 -8.21 -22.22 5.35
C ASP A 180 -7.72 -23.47 4.62
N ASN A 181 -6.83 -24.23 5.27
CA ASN A 181 -6.39 -25.54 4.79
C ASN A 181 -5.71 -25.51 3.40
N PHE A 182 -4.83 -24.54 3.16
CA PHE A 182 -4.19 -24.39 1.86
C PHE A 182 -3.10 -25.46 1.62
N GLU A 183 -3.15 -26.13 0.47
CA GLU A 183 -2.10 -27.01 -0.05
C GLU A 183 -1.83 -26.64 -1.52
N GLY A 184 -0.56 -26.60 -1.92
CA GLY A 184 -0.18 -26.27 -3.30
C GLY A 184 0.82 -25.12 -3.41
N LYS A 185 0.77 -24.38 -4.52
CA LYS A 185 1.74 -23.34 -4.85
C LYS A 185 1.07 -21.97 -5.00
N PHE A 186 1.76 -20.93 -4.55
CA PHE A 186 1.35 -19.55 -4.79
C PHE A 186 2.55 -18.62 -4.98
N THR A 187 2.26 -17.43 -5.48
CA THR A 187 3.25 -16.35 -5.59
C THR A 187 2.75 -15.13 -4.83
N SER A 188 3.59 -14.51 -4.00
CA SER A 188 3.24 -13.25 -3.32
C SER A 188 4.50 -12.51 -2.84
N SER A 189 4.40 -11.19 -2.67
CA SER A 189 5.45 -10.37 -2.02
C SER A 189 5.39 -10.43 -0.50
N GLY A 190 4.30 -10.97 0.07
CA GLY A 190 4.23 -11.24 1.49
C GLY A 190 3.05 -12.11 1.89
N PHE A 191 3.22 -12.87 2.95
CA PHE A 191 2.16 -13.71 3.50
C PHE A 191 2.40 -13.97 5.00
N SER A 192 1.36 -14.42 5.69
CA SER A 192 1.44 -14.93 7.05
C SER A 192 0.93 -16.36 7.10
N VAL A 193 1.51 -17.15 7.99
CA VAL A 193 1.07 -18.50 8.31
C VAL A 193 0.79 -18.58 9.80
N GLU A 194 -0.42 -19.02 10.14
CA GLU A 194 -0.83 -19.23 11.53
C GLU A 194 -0.39 -20.63 11.98
N LEU A 195 0.59 -20.68 12.89
CA LEU A 195 1.13 -21.91 13.48
C LEU A 195 0.84 -21.90 15.00
N GLN A 196 1.80 -22.32 15.83
CA GLN A 196 1.74 -22.04 17.27
C GLN A 196 1.89 -20.53 17.57
N GLU A 197 2.71 -19.87 16.76
CA GLU A 197 2.83 -18.41 16.66
C GLU A 197 2.55 -18.04 15.20
N THR A 198 2.12 -16.80 14.93
CA THR A 198 1.98 -16.35 13.55
C THR A 198 3.32 -15.90 13.02
N ILE A 199 3.78 -16.55 11.95
CA ILE A 199 5.00 -16.16 11.25
C ILE A 199 4.62 -15.51 9.92
N SER A 200 5.18 -14.34 9.67
CA SER A 200 5.02 -13.63 8.41
C SER A 200 6.33 -13.50 7.66
N PHE A 201 6.23 -13.52 6.33
CA PHE A 201 7.33 -13.34 5.40
C PHE A 201 7.00 -12.19 4.47
N VAL A 202 7.96 -11.30 4.26
CA VAL A 202 7.84 -10.13 3.38
C VAL A 202 9.11 -9.98 2.58
N SER A 203 8.99 -9.72 1.28
CA SER A 203 10.13 -9.52 0.38
C SER A 203 9.96 -8.28 -0.49
N ASP A 204 11.08 -7.71 -0.93
CA ASP A 204 11.15 -6.66 -1.95
C ASP A 204 11.00 -7.20 -3.38
N GLY A 205 10.77 -8.50 -3.53
CA GLY A 205 10.36 -9.16 -4.75
C GLY A 205 9.23 -10.16 -4.51
N LEU A 206 8.79 -10.83 -5.57
CA LEU A 206 7.84 -11.94 -5.46
C LEU A 206 8.53 -13.19 -4.91
N MET A 207 7.88 -13.87 -3.98
CA MET A 207 8.25 -15.20 -3.51
C MET A 207 7.38 -16.25 -4.20
N GLU A 208 7.98 -17.38 -4.57
CA GLU A 208 7.24 -18.59 -4.91
C GLU A 208 7.21 -19.52 -3.71
N VAL A 209 6.02 -19.87 -3.24
CA VAL A 209 5.83 -20.67 -2.03
C VAL A 209 5.15 -21.97 -2.41
N GLU A 210 5.72 -23.07 -1.96
CA GLU A 210 5.13 -24.40 -2.04
C GLU A 210 4.78 -24.87 -0.63
N VAL A 211 3.50 -25.14 -0.41
CA VAL A 211 2.95 -25.62 0.86
C VAL A 211 2.64 -27.10 0.73
N LYS A 212 3.29 -27.90 1.58
CA LYS A 212 3.12 -29.35 1.70
C LYS A 212 2.70 -29.67 3.13
N LYS A 213 2.30 -30.91 3.36
CA LYS A 213 1.99 -31.41 4.71
C LYS A 213 3.23 -31.31 5.59
N GLY A 214 3.14 -30.50 6.65
CA GLY A 214 4.18 -30.31 7.66
C GLY A 214 5.36 -29.42 7.23
N GLU A 215 5.42 -28.97 5.99
CA GLU A 215 6.56 -28.22 5.43
C GLU A 215 6.11 -27.15 4.45
N MET A 216 6.80 -26.01 4.49
CA MET A 216 6.69 -24.95 3.50
C MET A 216 8.07 -24.62 2.92
N ILE A 217 8.15 -24.50 1.60
CA ILE A 217 9.35 -24.12 0.87
C ILE A 217 9.11 -22.76 0.24
N ILE A 218 9.98 -21.79 0.53
CA ILE A 218 9.89 -20.41 0.06
C ILE A 218 11.08 -20.15 -0.85
N HIS A 219 10.83 -19.91 -2.13
CA HIS A 219 11.82 -19.45 -3.09
C HIS A 219 11.71 -17.93 -3.25
N ASN A 220 12.63 -17.19 -2.65
CA ASN A 220 12.69 -15.74 -2.72
C ASN A 220 13.34 -15.29 -4.04
N LYS A 221 12.61 -14.52 -4.86
CA LYS A 221 13.16 -13.86 -6.06
C LYS A 221 13.62 -12.43 -5.80
N GLY A 222 13.31 -11.86 -4.65
CA GLY A 222 13.80 -10.56 -4.20
C GLY A 222 15.23 -10.62 -3.69
N SER A 223 15.77 -9.45 -3.31
CA SER A 223 17.10 -9.34 -2.71
C SER A 223 17.07 -9.58 -1.20
N ARG A 224 15.94 -9.27 -0.56
CA ARG A 224 15.76 -9.38 0.89
C ARG A 224 14.50 -10.13 1.24
N LEU A 225 14.57 -10.88 2.34
CA LEU A 225 13.44 -11.54 2.97
C LEU A 225 13.41 -11.18 4.44
N VAL A 226 12.29 -10.65 4.92
CA VAL A 226 12.08 -10.33 6.33
C VAL A 226 11.13 -11.37 6.91
N LYS A 227 11.54 -11.97 8.01
CA LYS A 227 10.72 -12.85 8.84
C LYS A 227 10.23 -12.07 10.06
N ILE A 228 8.93 -12.11 10.32
CA ILE A 228 8.27 -11.42 11.43
C ILE A 228 7.51 -12.47 12.26
N LYS A 229 7.60 -12.37 13.58
CA LYS A 229 6.82 -13.19 14.52
C LYS A 229 5.85 -12.32 15.31
N GLY A 230 4.67 -12.85 15.58
CA GLY A 230 3.68 -12.23 16.45
C GLY A 230 2.52 -13.17 16.79
N GLU A 231 1.55 -12.68 17.56
CA GLU A 231 0.42 -13.51 18.01
C GLU A 231 -0.53 -13.81 16.85
N ASN A 232 -0.82 -12.80 16.02
CA ASN A 232 -1.71 -12.91 14.87
C ASN A 232 -1.19 -12.12 13.66
N TRP A 233 -1.77 -12.38 12.48
CA TRP A 233 -1.32 -11.75 11.23
C TRP A 233 -1.56 -10.23 11.20
N LYS A 234 -2.58 -9.72 11.92
CA LYS A 234 -2.92 -8.29 11.96
C LYS A 234 -1.83 -7.52 12.71
N GLU A 235 -1.30 -8.07 13.79
CA GLU A 235 -0.18 -7.50 14.56
C GLU A 235 1.13 -7.48 13.79
N ASN A 236 1.36 -8.47 12.92
CA ASN A 236 2.57 -8.54 12.09
C ASN A 236 2.61 -7.43 11.01
N LYS A 237 1.49 -6.75 10.73
CA LYS A 237 1.39 -5.59 9.83
C LYS A 237 2.13 -5.79 8.50
N ILE A 238 1.93 -6.95 7.86
CA ILE A 238 2.75 -7.40 6.71
C ILE A 238 2.83 -6.40 5.55
N LEU A 239 1.74 -5.68 5.28
CA LEU A 239 1.73 -4.68 4.22
C LEU A 239 2.51 -3.41 4.59
N GLN A 240 2.57 -3.05 5.87
CA GLN A 240 3.43 -1.96 6.35
C GLN A 240 4.90 -2.33 6.17
N PHE A 241 5.29 -3.54 6.56
CA PHE A 241 6.65 -4.04 6.33
C PHE A 241 6.99 -4.10 4.84
N LEU A 242 6.05 -4.53 4.01
CA LEU A 242 6.24 -4.56 2.55
C LEU A 242 6.49 -3.15 2.01
N TRP A 243 5.65 -2.19 2.42
CA TRP A 243 5.79 -0.79 2.02
C TRP A 243 7.14 -0.23 2.43
N ASN A 244 7.54 -0.47 3.69
CA ASN A 244 8.80 -0.02 4.28
C ASN A 244 10.04 -0.62 3.60
N LEU A 245 9.98 -1.90 3.23
CA LEU A 245 11.07 -2.60 2.55
C LEU A 245 11.28 -2.07 1.12
N ILE A 246 10.21 -1.63 0.46
CA ILE A 246 10.25 -1.08 -0.90
C ILE A 246 10.61 0.42 -0.90
N ASN A 247 10.13 1.16 0.11
CA ASN A 247 10.33 2.60 0.28
C ASN A 247 11.28 2.87 1.44
N GLU A 248 12.54 2.52 1.23
CA GLU A 248 13.59 2.63 2.23
C GLU A 248 13.92 4.08 2.63
N VAL A 249 14.56 4.21 3.78
CA VAL A 249 15.24 5.46 4.18
C VAL A 249 16.28 5.82 3.13
N PHE A 250 16.34 7.10 2.78
CA PHE A 250 17.36 7.63 1.86
C PHE A 250 17.88 8.97 2.35
N THR A 251 19.04 9.36 1.83
CA THR A 251 19.69 10.63 2.16
C THR A 251 19.10 11.77 1.35
N VAL A 252 18.89 12.92 1.99
CA VAL A 252 18.41 14.17 1.39
C VAL A 252 19.34 15.32 1.74
N ASP A 253 19.48 16.27 0.82
CA ASP A 253 20.15 17.55 1.08
C ASP A 253 19.15 18.51 1.76
N CYS A 254 18.98 18.30 3.06
CA CYS A 254 18.10 19.08 3.93
C CYS A 254 18.51 18.80 5.37
N THR A 255 19.07 19.79 6.05
CA THR A 255 19.28 19.77 7.51
C THR A 255 18.24 20.63 8.20
N ILE A 256 17.74 20.15 9.33
CA ILE A 256 16.79 20.85 10.20
C ILE A 256 17.33 20.86 11.62
N GLU A 257 17.18 21.98 12.34
CA GLU A 257 17.73 22.13 13.70
C GLU A 257 17.10 21.17 14.70
N LYS A 258 15.81 20.88 14.51
CA LYS A 258 15.09 19.88 15.27
C LYS A 258 14.40 18.94 14.30
N PRO A 259 14.40 17.64 14.59
CA PRO A 259 13.70 16.69 13.74
C PRO A 259 12.20 16.98 13.65
N ILE A 260 11.65 16.88 12.44
CA ILE A 260 10.25 17.19 12.13
C ILE A 260 9.69 16.04 11.29
N SER A 261 8.47 15.62 11.61
CA SER A 261 7.68 14.72 10.75
C SER A 261 7.07 15.51 9.61
N LEU A 262 7.43 15.15 8.37
CA LEU A 262 6.82 15.72 7.16
C LEU A 262 5.33 15.37 7.09
N TYR A 263 4.97 14.11 7.36
CA TYR A 263 3.60 13.63 7.30
C TYR A 263 3.40 12.34 8.11
N GLU A 264 2.16 12.07 8.46
CA GLU A 264 1.72 10.90 9.25
C GLU A 264 0.35 10.42 8.74
N ILE A 265 0.14 9.09 8.75
CA ILE A 265 -1.17 8.48 8.46
C ILE A 265 -1.57 7.54 9.59
N ILE A 266 -2.77 7.75 10.14
CA ILE A 266 -3.36 6.95 11.21
C ILE A 266 -4.72 6.42 10.76
N PRO A 267 -5.08 5.14 10.96
CA PRO A 267 -4.29 4.07 11.57
C PRO A 267 -3.26 3.45 10.61
N TYR A 268 -2.43 2.56 11.14
CA TYR A 268 -1.39 1.82 10.38
C TYR A 268 -1.93 0.95 9.24
N SER A 269 -3.24 0.66 9.22
CA SER A 269 -3.87 -0.08 8.14
C SER A 269 -4.06 0.77 6.88
N VAL A 270 -3.85 2.09 6.90
CA VAL A 270 -4.09 2.96 5.74
C VAL A 270 -2.79 3.27 5.02
N ILE A 271 -2.59 2.67 3.87
CA ILE A 271 -1.33 2.62 3.12
C ILE A 271 -1.35 3.65 1.97
N PRO A 272 -0.34 4.53 1.86
CA PRO A 272 -0.20 5.37 0.68
C PRO A 272 0.35 4.55 -0.49
N ILE A 273 -0.46 4.38 -1.53
CA ILE A 273 -0.10 3.61 -2.74
C ILE A 273 0.81 4.43 -3.65
N THR A 274 0.48 5.69 -3.85
CA THR A 274 1.29 6.64 -4.62
C THR A 274 1.15 8.03 -4.02
N ILE A 275 2.24 8.79 -4.07
CA ILE A 275 2.32 10.18 -3.64
C ILE A 275 2.97 10.97 -4.76
N ASN A 276 2.33 12.06 -5.16
CA ASN A 276 2.83 12.96 -6.19
C ASN A 276 2.62 14.42 -5.76
N PHE A 277 3.60 15.28 -6.06
CA PHE A 277 3.58 16.67 -5.68
C PHE A 277 3.94 17.53 -6.88
N VAL A 278 3.03 18.43 -7.25
CA VAL A 278 3.14 19.26 -8.46
C VAL A 278 2.82 20.72 -8.16
N GLU A 279 3.36 21.62 -8.99
CA GLU A 279 3.14 23.06 -8.91
C GLU A 279 3.43 23.68 -7.54
N ASP A 280 4.30 23.05 -6.75
CA ASP A 280 4.69 23.51 -5.40
C ASP A 280 3.50 23.76 -4.46
N LYS A 281 2.35 23.13 -4.69
CA LYS A 281 1.14 23.33 -3.86
C LYS A 281 0.15 22.18 -3.91
N LEU A 282 0.19 21.31 -4.93
CA LEU A 282 -0.79 20.26 -5.14
C LEU A 282 -0.19 18.90 -4.76
N LEU A 283 -0.76 18.29 -3.73
CA LEU A 283 -0.39 16.96 -3.27
C LEU A 283 -1.47 15.96 -3.67
N TYR A 284 -1.11 15.04 -4.55
CA TYR A 284 -1.94 13.93 -5.02
C TYR A 284 -1.53 12.66 -4.30
N ILE A 285 -2.47 12.00 -3.62
CA ILE A 285 -2.21 10.76 -2.88
C ILE A 285 -3.32 9.76 -3.16
N ILE A 286 -2.96 8.49 -3.35
CA ILE A 286 -3.93 7.40 -3.26
C ILE A 286 -3.73 6.66 -1.95
N LEU A 287 -4.77 6.57 -1.15
CA LEU A 287 -4.79 5.80 0.09
C LEU A 287 -5.52 4.48 -0.12
N PHE A 288 -5.01 3.42 0.51
CA PHE A 288 -5.62 2.10 0.53
C PHE A 288 -5.86 1.65 1.97
N ASN A 289 -7.09 1.32 2.33
CA ASN A 289 -7.40 0.73 3.63
C ASN A 289 -7.12 -0.78 3.60
N ALA A 290 -5.99 -1.20 4.13
CA ALA A 290 -5.60 -2.59 4.32
C ALA A 290 -6.30 -3.31 5.49
N SER A 291 -7.42 -2.80 5.98
CA SER A 291 -8.26 -3.45 6.99
C SER A 291 -9.44 -4.18 6.35
N ASP A 292 -9.83 -5.29 6.98
CA ASP A 292 -11.08 -6.02 6.72
C ASP A 292 -12.32 -5.30 7.29
N SER A 293 -12.14 -4.11 7.87
CA SER A 293 -13.18 -3.25 8.41
C SER A 293 -13.07 -1.81 7.89
N PRO A 294 -14.18 -1.03 7.88
CA PRO A 294 -14.13 0.41 7.65
C PRO A 294 -13.30 1.13 8.72
N VAL A 295 -12.59 2.18 8.33
CA VAL A 295 -11.74 2.99 9.22
C VAL A 295 -11.94 4.48 8.98
N PHE A 296 -11.68 5.29 9.99
CA PHE A 296 -11.52 6.74 9.84
C PHE A 296 -10.01 7.06 9.82
N ALA A 297 -9.49 7.32 8.63
CA ALA A 297 -8.09 7.69 8.45
C ALA A 297 -7.88 9.16 8.80
N THR A 298 -6.77 9.49 9.46
CA THR A 298 -6.28 10.85 9.63
C THR A 298 -4.97 10.97 8.86
N PHE A 299 -4.95 11.87 7.88
CA PHE A 299 -3.71 12.29 7.22
C PHE A 299 -3.27 13.61 7.83
N ARG A 300 -2.04 13.69 8.33
CA ARG A 300 -1.42 14.91 8.86
C ARG A 300 -0.19 15.25 8.04
N ILE A 301 0.07 16.54 7.83
CA ILE A 301 1.24 17.02 7.08
C ILE A 301 1.83 18.28 7.73
N ALA A 302 3.12 18.52 7.55
CA ALA A 302 3.86 19.73 7.93
C ALA A 302 3.53 20.95 7.04
N ALA A 303 2.25 21.12 6.70
CA ALA A 303 1.74 22.18 5.82
C ALA A 303 0.37 22.67 6.32
N LYS A 304 -0.08 23.82 5.82
CA LYS A 304 -1.48 24.25 5.95
C LYS A 304 -2.25 23.60 4.80
N ILE A 305 -3.36 22.93 5.11
CA ILE A 305 -4.27 22.38 4.09
C ILE A 305 -5.36 23.43 3.80
N GLU A 306 -5.28 24.08 2.65
CA GLU A 306 -6.30 25.05 2.21
C GLU A 306 -7.58 24.34 1.79
N LYS A 307 -7.42 23.27 0.99
CA LYS A 307 -8.54 22.45 0.51
C LYS A 307 -8.12 21.00 0.35
N ALA A 308 -9.10 20.11 0.45
CA ALA A 308 -8.93 18.69 0.25
C ALA A 308 -10.12 18.14 -0.54
N PHE A 309 -9.85 17.26 -1.49
CA PHE A 309 -10.85 16.67 -2.35
C PHE A 309 -10.63 15.16 -2.50
N ILE A 310 -11.73 14.41 -2.49
CA ILE A 310 -11.80 13.09 -3.12
C ILE A 310 -11.86 13.31 -4.63
N THR A 311 -11.06 12.57 -5.38
CA THR A 311 -11.00 12.67 -6.83
C THR A 311 -11.23 11.33 -7.52
N ASP A 312 -11.47 11.37 -8.82
CA ASP A 312 -11.28 10.20 -9.69
C ASP A 312 -9.76 9.93 -9.89
N ILE A 313 -9.42 8.89 -10.64
CA ILE A 313 -8.01 8.56 -10.96
C ILE A 313 -7.32 9.56 -11.91
N TYR A 314 -8.09 10.45 -12.54
CA TYR A 314 -7.58 11.50 -13.44
C TYR A 314 -7.34 12.83 -12.69
N GLY A 315 -7.71 12.90 -11.40
CA GLY A 315 -7.57 14.08 -10.57
C GLY A 315 -8.74 15.07 -10.66
N SER A 316 -9.86 14.68 -11.27
CA SER A 316 -11.09 15.47 -11.29
C SER A 316 -11.75 15.43 -9.91
N GLU A 317 -12.13 16.59 -9.39
CA GLU A 317 -12.74 16.73 -8.06
C GLU A 317 -14.16 16.14 -8.05
N ILE A 318 -14.43 15.24 -7.09
CA ILE A 318 -15.73 14.60 -6.90
C ILE A 318 -16.42 15.19 -5.67
N GLU A 319 -15.71 15.20 -4.54
CA GLU A 319 -16.25 15.62 -3.24
C GLU A 319 -15.20 16.41 -2.46
N GLN A 320 -15.58 17.53 -1.87
CA GLN A 320 -14.69 18.28 -0.98
C GLN A 320 -14.74 17.71 0.44
N ILE A 321 -13.56 17.43 1.01
CA ILE A 321 -13.40 17.00 2.40
C ILE A 321 -13.15 18.22 3.28
N LEU A 322 -13.75 18.23 4.47
CA LEU A 322 -13.46 19.24 5.48
C LEU A 322 -12.02 19.10 5.98
N SER A 323 -11.22 20.16 5.82
CA SER A 323 -9.86 20.24 6.34
C SER A 323 -9.81 21.01 7.67
N GLU A 324 -8.98 20.49 8.58
CA GLU A 324 -8.44 21.28 9.67
C GLU A 324 -7.13 21.96 9.20
N PHE A 325 -6.42 22.68 10.08
CA PHE A 325 -5.22 23.41 9.69
C PHE A 325 -4.13 22.51 9.04
N ASP A 326 -3.80 21.38 9.67
CA ASP A 326 -2.69 20.50 9.27
C ASP A 326 -3.11 19.05 8.96
N ARG A 327 -4.43 18.79 8.94
CA ARG A 327 -4.96 17.44 8.85
C ARG A 327 -6.32 17.35 8.20
N ILE A 328 -6.62 16.16 7.71
CA ILE A 328 -7.93 15.76 7.19
C ILE A 328 -8.33 14.43 7.81
N LYS A 329 -9.64 14.24 8.00
CA LYS A 329 -10.22 12.96 8.42
C LYS A 329 -11.00 12.37 7.25
N ILE A 330 -10.71 11.11 6.93
CA ILE A 330 -11.16 10.46 5.70
C ILE A 330 -11.85 9.14 6.09
N PRO A 331 -13.16 9.00 5.87
CA PRO A 331 -13.82 7.71 6.03
C PRO A 331 -13.41 6.77 4.88
N MET A 332 -12.92 5.58 5.21
CA MET A 332 -12.54 4.57 4.23
C MET A 332 -13.28 3.27 4.51
N LYS A 333 -13.92 2.71 3.48
CA LYS A 333 -14.53 1.38 3.56
C LYS A 333 -13.46 0.29 3.70
N ARG A 334 -13.88 -0.91 4.11
CA ARG A 334 -13.07 -2.13 4.06
C ARG A 334 -12.39 -2.24 2.68
N TRP A 335 -11.08 -2.48 2.65
CA TRP A 335 -10.29 -2.57 1.42
C TRP A 335 -10.40 -1.38 0.45
N GLY A 336 -10.89 -0.23 0.93
CA GLY A 336 -11.15 0.96 0.10
C GLY A 336 -9.90 1.56 -0.51
N ILE A 337 -9.92 1.87 -1.80
CA ILE A 337 -8.92 2.69 -2.50
C ILE A 337 -9.52 4.08 -2.74
N LEU A 338 -8.83 5.13 -2.29
CA LEU A 338 -9.32 6.50 -2.35
C LEU A 338 -8.25 7.47 -2.87
N PRO A 339 -8.44 8.02 -4.09
CA PRO A 339 -7.62 9.11 -4.61
C PRO A 339 -8.00 10.45 -3.95
N LEU A 340 -6.98 11.21 -3.58
CA LEU A 340 -7.08 12.50 -2.91
C LEU A 340 -6.23 13.55 -3.61
N LYS A 341 -6.75 14.78 -3.64
CA LYS A 341 -6.02 16.00 -4.04
C LYS A 341 -6.08 17.00 -2.89
N LEU A 342 -4.91 17.45 -2.43
CA LEU A 342 -4.78 18.46 -1.39
C LEU A 342 -4.11 19.72 -1.96
N GLU A 343 -4.70 20.88 -1.69
CA GLU A 343 -4.08 22.18 -1.87
C GLU A 343 -3.37 22.55 -0.56
N ILE A 344 -2.04 22.57 -0.58
CA ILE A 344 -1.21 22.80 0.62
C ILE A 344 -0.33 24.04 0.48
N LEU A 345 -0.08 24.70 1.60
CA LEU A 345 0.83 25.85 1.69
C LEU A 345 1.87 25.63 2.79
N LYS A 346 3.08 26.14 2.54
CA LYS A 346 4.13 26.21 3.57
C LYS A 346 3.64 27.01 4.77
N ILE A 347 3.84 26.46 5.96
CA ILE A 347 3.56 27.17 7.21
C ILE A 347 4.78 27.95 7.69
N PRO A 348 4.61 29.08 8.39
CA PRO A 348 5.73 29.83 8.96
C PRO A 348 6.64 28.94 9.83
N GLU A 349 7.95 29.12 9.68
CA GLU A 349 8.97 28.30 10.36
C GLU A 349 8.75 28.18 11.86
N ARG A 350 8.35 29.26 12.53
CA ARG A 350 8.04 29.26 13.97
C ARG A 350 6.94 28.27 14.36
N LEU A 351 5.98 28.01 13.47
CA LEU A 351 4.92 27.02 13.69
C LEU A 351 5.40 25.60 13.38
N ILE A 352 6.28 25.44 12.38
CA ILE A 352 6.92 24.15 12.08
C ILE A 352 7.75 23.69 13.28
N LEU A 353 8.60 24.56 13.82
CA LEU A 353 9.48 24.24 14.95
C LEU A 353 8.72 23.94 16.25
N ARG A 354 7.46 24.39 16.39
CA ARG A 354 6.60 24.00 17.52
C ARG A 354 6.07 22.57 17.40
N ARG A 355 6.08 21.98 16.21
CA ARG A 355 5.71 20.57 15.98
C ARG A 355 6.87 19.63 16.26
N ALA A 356 8.11 20.15 16.31
CA ALA A 356 9.26 19.39 16.76
C ALA A 356 9.20 19.25 18.29
N LEU A 357 8.61 18.14 18.74
CA LEU A 357 8.58 17.71 20.13
C LEU A 357 9.35 16.40 20.28
#